data_AF-A0A2E2WQW5-F1
#
_entry.id   AF-A0A2E2WQW5-F1
#
_cell.length_a   1.000
_cell.length_b   1.000
_cell.length_c   1.000
_cell.angle_alpha   90.00
_cell.angle_beta   90.00
_cell.angle_gamma   90.00
#
_symmetry.space_group_name_H-M   'P 1'
#
loop_
_entity.id
_entity.type
_entity.pdbx_description
1 polymer ?
#
loop_
_entity_poly.entity_id
_entity_poly.type
_entity_poly.pdbx_seq_one_letter_code
_entity_poly.pdbx_strand_id
1 'polypeptide(L)'
;MVDKIIITALQDEANPIIEFYNLTRDAKQPDLKVYTNNKYSLLVTGVGRKKVIDTLPIYLNRIYSSNSILINVGIAGGSPSSTKIGNIYYIEKLTSDFFKKEYVFPATDNIIIPKIGLTTVEKNINKNDNIIYKELVDMEAAVITDIAIKYLDLSKIKILKIVSDHMNIMDWSNLNIRKLIQSNIESISSLIKLNE
;
A
#
# COMPACT_ATOMS: atom_id res chain seq x y z
N MET A 1 -17.83 -14.37 0.80
CA MET A 1 -16.79 -13.81 1.68
C MET A 1 -16.02 -12.81 0.86
N VAL A 2 -15.39 -11.82 1.50
CA VAL A 2 -14.51 -10.89 0.78
C VAL A 2 -13.20 -11.60 0.52
N ASP A 3 -12.77 -11.65 -0.73
CA ASP A 3 -11.53 -12.33 -1.12
C ASP A 3 -10.41 -11.34 -1.45
N LYS A 4 -10.72 -10.04 -1.51
CA LYS A 4 -9.78 -8.97 -1.86
C LYS A 4 -9.76 -7.91 -0.77
N ILE A 5 -8.66 -7.85 -0.03
CA ILE A 5 -8.42 -6.94 1.07
C ILE A 5 -7.49 -5.82 0.60
N ILE A 6 -7.93 -4.57 0.66
CA ILE A 6 -7.16 -3.41 0.23
C ILE A 6 -6.74 -2.62 1.48
N ILE A 7 -5.46 -2.28 1.60
CA ILE A 7 -4.92 -1.50 2.71
C ILE A 7 -4.32 -0.20 2.19
N THR A 8 -4.79 0.91 2.71
CA THR A 8 -4.29 2.28 2.42
C THR A 8 -3.95 2.98 3.74
N ALA A 9 -3.01 3.92 3.72
CA ALA A 9 -2.66 4.68 4.91
C ALA A 9 -3.54 5.93 5.05
N LEU A 10 -3.83 6.61 3.93
CA LEU A 10 -4.53 7.89 3.89
C LEU A 10 -5.94 7.76 3.31
N GLN A 11 -6.86 8.62 3.79
CA GLN A 11 -8.20 8.70 3.20
C GLN A 11 -8.15 9.19 1.74
N ASP A 12 -7.20 10.06 1.40
CA ASP A 12 -7.00 10.51 0.01
C ASP A 12 -6.46 9.44 -0.91
N GLU A 13 -5.75 8.43 -0.37
CA GLU A 13 -5.39 7.22 -1.12
C GLU A 13 -6.61 6.34 -1.36
N ALA A 14 -7.47 6.22 -0.34
CA ALA A 14 -8.63 5.36 -0.36
C ALA A 14 -9.76 5.87 -1.27
N ASN A 15 -10.01 7.18 -1.29
CA ASN A 15 -11.19 7.77 -1.94
C ASN A 15 -11.36 7.36 -3.41
N PRO A 16 -10.34 7.43 -4.28
CA PRO A 16 -10.49 6.98 -5.67
C PRO A 16 -10.85 5.49 -5.80
N ILE A 17 -10.33 4.64 -4.90
CA ILE A 17 -10.60 3.20 -4.89
C ILE A 17 -12.02 2.94 -4.38
N ILE A 18 -12.45 3.66 -3.34
CA ILE A 18 -13.82 3.63 -2.81
C ILE A 18 -14.81 4.01 -3.91
N GLU A 19 -14.57 5.10 -4.63
CA GLU A 19 -15.42 5.58 -5.72
C GLU A 19 -15.46 4.58 -6.88
N PHE A 20 -14.29 4.10 -7.32
CA PHE A 20 -14.19 3.17 -8.46
C PHE A 20 -14.92 1.83 -8.22
N TYR A 21 -14.84 1.28 -7.01
CA TYR A 21 -15.49 0.02 -6.66
C TYR A 21 -16.85 0.18 -5.96
N ASN A 22 -17.37 1.41 -5.86
CA ASN A 22 -18.60 1.75 -5.11
C ASN A 22 -18.61 1.15 -3.69
N LEU A 23 -17.51 1.31 -2.95
CA LEU A 23 -17.42 0.82 -1.58
C LEU A 23 -18.22 1.72 -0.64
N THR A 24 -18.86 1.10 0.36
CA THR A 24 -19.65 1.82 1.37
C THR A 24 -19.07 1.60 2.75
N ARG A 25 -19.24 2.57 3.66
CA ARG A 25 -18.71 2.44 5.03
C ARG A 25 -19.31 1.20 5.70
N ASP A 26 -18.45 0.34 6.25
CA ASP A 26 -18.89 -0.88 6.93
C ASP A 26 -19.45 -0.58 8.32
N ALA A 27 -20.77 -0.67 8.45
CA ALA A 27 -21.46 -0.46 9.73
C ALA A 27 -21.13 -1.54 10.79
N LYS A 28 -20.57 -2.69 10.41
CA LYS A 28 -20.19 -3.77 11.33
C LYS A 28 -18.86 -3.51 12.04
N GLN A 29 -18.07 -2.57 11.53
CA GLN A 29 -16.74 -2.23 12.06
C GLN A 29 -16.64 -0.71 12.33
N PRO A 30 -17.54 -0.13 13.16
CA PRO A 30 -17.62 1.31 13.34
C PRO A 30 -16.37 1.92 14.01
N ASP A 31 -15.62 1.11 14.75
CA ASP A 31 -14.35 1.45 15.39
C ASP A 31 -13.18 1.59 14.41
N LEU A 32 -13.34 1.09 13.17
CA LEU A 32 -12.34 1.15 12.13
C LEU A 32 -12.85 1.96 10.91
N LYS A 33 -11.91 2.44 10.09
CA LYS A 33 -12.23 3.08 8.81
C LYS A 33 -12.26 2.05 7.68
N VAL A 34 -13.29 1.21 7.72
CA VAL A 34 -13.49 0.13 6.74
C VAL A 34 -14.58 0.49 5.74
N TYR A 35 -14.31 0.25 4.47
CA TYR A 35 -15.26 0.43 3.37
C TYR A 35 -15.36 -0.88 2.59
N THR A 36 -16.56 -1.35 2.29
CA THR A 36 -16.78 -2.69 1.75
C THR A 36 -17.91 -2.74 0.73
N ASN A 37 -17.87 -3.78 -0.08
CA ASN A 37 -18.99 -4.29 -0.87
C ASN A 37 -18.95 -5.83 -0.86
N ASN A 38 -19.67 -6.50 -1.76
CA ASN A 38 -19.73 -7.96 -1.77
C ASN A 38 -18.39 -8.66 -2.13
N LYS A 39 -17.44 -7.95 -2.73
CA LYS A 39 -16.18 -8.50 -3.26
C LYS A 39 -14.92 -7.96 -2.60
N TYR A 40 -14.92 -6.67 -2.23
CA TYR A 40 -13.73 -5.96 -1.76
C TYR A 40 -13.98 -5.38 -0.37
N SER A 41 -12.93 -5.37 0.47
CA SER A 41 -12.92 -4.65 1.74
C SER A 41 -11.64 -3.83 1.84
N LEU A 42 -11.79 -2.53 2.07
CA LEU A 42 -10.72 -1.55 2.16
C LEU A 42 -10.61 -1.03 3.59
N LEU A 43 -9.40 -1.07 4.17
CA LEU A 43 -9.06 -0.43 5.44
C LEU A 43 -8.18 0.80 5.19
N VAL A 44 -8.53 1.90 5.85
CA VAL A 44 -7.65 3.07 6.02
C VAL A 44 -6.99 2.99 7.40
N THR A 45 -5.68 2.72 7.46
CA THR A 45 -4.96 2.52 8.73
C THR A 45 -4.63 3.83 9.44
N GLY A 46 -4.37 4.90 8.68
CA GLY A 46 -3.64 6.06 9.16
C GLY A 46 -2.13 5.91 8.92
N VAL A 47 -1.42 7.05 8.97
CA VAL A 47 0.02 7.14 8.71
C VAL A 47 0.83 6.70 9.91
N GLY A 48 1.92 5.97 9.62
CA GLY A 48 2.94 5.55 10.56
C GLY A 48 2.68 4.22 11.23
N ARG A 49 3.78 3.60 11.65
CA ARG A 49 3.84 2.25 12.22
C ARG A 49 2.84 1.98 13.33
N LYS A 50 2.69 2.93 14.27
CA LYS A 50 1.77 2.77 15.41
C LYS A 50 0.32 2.59 14.94
N LYS A 51 -0.12 3.39 13.97
CA LYS A 51 -1.49 3.33 13.47
C LYS A 51 -1.79 1.98 12.82
N VAL A 52 -0.85 1.47 12.02
CA VAL A 52 -0.97 0.12 11.43
C VAL A 52 -1.09 -0.96 12.52
N ILE A 53 -0.25 -0.93 13.55
CA ILE A 53 -0.27 -1.90 14.66
C ILE A 53 -1.60 -1.83 15.43
N ASP A 54 -2.13 -0.63 15.65
CA ASP A 54 -3.39 -0.44 16.39
C ASP A 54 -4.61 -0.95 15.59
N THR A 55 -4.59 -0.89 14.24
CA THR A 55 -5.79 -1.16 13.42
C THR A 55 -5.76 -2.48 12.64
N LEU A 56 -4.64 -2.84 12.03
CA LEU A 56 -4.58 -3.92 11.05
C LEU A 56 -4.85 -5.32 11.64
N PRO A 57 -4.29 -5.70 12.82
CA PRO A 57 -4.58 -7.01 13.41
C PRO A 57 -6.06 -7.18 13.78
N ILE A 58 -6.68 -6.13 14.31
CA ILE A 58 -8.11 -6.13 14.68
C ILE A 58 -8.96 -6.34 13.42
N TYR A 59 -8.65 -5.61 12.35
CA TYR A 59 -9.32 -5.75 11.07
C TYR A 59 -9.17 -7.16 10.48
N LEU A 60 -7.93 -7.66 10.35
CA LEU A 60 -7.68 -8.97 9.76
C LEU A 60 -8.37 -10.07 10.55
N ASN A 61 -8.30 -10.07 11.89
CA ASN A 61 -9.01 -11.03 12.74
C ASN A 61 -10.52 -11.14 12.44
N ARG A 62 -11.15 -10.06 11.96
CA ARG A 62 -12.59 -10.01 11.70
C ARG A 62 -12.98 -10.50 10.31
N ILE A 63 -12.09 -10.33 9.32
CA ILE A 63 -12.48 -10.49 7.90
C ILE A 63 -11.64 -11.50 7.11
N TYR A 64 -10.50 -11.96 7.65
CA TYR A 64 -9.60 -12.82 6.90
C TYR A 64 -10.26 -14.15 6.52
N SER A 65 -9.86 -14.67 5.36
CA SER A 65 -10.18 -16.02 4.89
C SER A 65 -8.94 -16.64 4.25
N SER A 66 -8.89 -17.96 4.13
CA SER A 66 -7.78 -18.66 3.43
C SER A 66 -7.64 -18.25 1.96
N ASN A 67 -8.70 -17.73 1.35
CA ASN A 67 -8.73 -17.27 -0.04
C ASN A 67 -8.40 -15.78 -0.19
N SER A 68 -8.24 -15.06 0.92
CA SER A 68 -7.98 -13.62 0.89
C SER A 68 -6.64 -13.28 0.24
N ILE A 69 -6.64 -12.26 -0.61
CA ILE A 69 -5.43 -11.58 -1.12
C ILE A 69 -5.41 -10.19 -0.51
N LEU A 70 -4.26 -9.79 0.03
CA LEU A 70 -4.04 -8.45 0.58
C LEU A 70 -3.25 -7.60 -0.40
N ILE A 71 -3.76 -6.42 -0.71
CA ILE A 71 -3.14 -5.44 -1.60
C ILE A 71 -2.91 -4.16 -0.81
N ASN A 72 -1.66 -3.83 -0.51
CA ASN A 72 -1.32 -2.49 -0.03
C ASN A 72 -1.21 -1.53 -1.21
N VAL A 73 -1.98 -0.44 -1.20
CA VAL A 73 -1.92 0.63 -2.20
C VAL A 73 -1.60 1.93 -1.48
N GLY A 74 -0.64 2.68 -1.97
CA GLY A 74 -0.35 4.01 -1.45
C GLY A 74 0.69 4.76 -2.25
N ILE A 75 1.08 5.93 -1.76
CA ILE A 75 2.18 6.69 -2.34
C ILE A 75 3.53 6.31 -1.72
N ALA A 76 4.61 6.65 -2.41
CA ALA A 76 5.98 6.54 -1.94
C ALA A 76 6.85 7.67 -2.50
N GLY A 77 7.87 8.06 -1.75
CA GLY A 77 8.98 8.83 -2.32
C GLY A 77 9.84 7.93 -3.19
N GLY A 78 10.39 8.43 -4.29
CA GLY A 78 11.21 7.64 -5.21
C GLY A 78 12.49 8.34 -5.64
N SER A 79 13.59 7.62 -5.77
CA SER A 79 14.82 8.22 -6.30
C SER A 79 14.60 8.70 -7.75
N PRO A 80 14.99 9.94 -8.11
CA PRO A 80 14.85 10.45 -9.47
C PRO A 80 15.70 9.69 -10.50
N SER A 81 16.72 8.94 -10.05
CA SER A 81 17.56 8.14 -10.94
C SER A 81 16.91 6.83 -11.42
N SER A 82 15.87 6.36 -10.71
CA SER A 82 15.23 5.06 -10.96
C SER A 82 13.71 5.16 -11.10
N THR A 83 13.12 6.32 -10.80
CA THR A 83 11.67 6.50 -10.73
C THR A 83 11.19 7.81 -11.35
N LYS A 84 9.89 7.87 -11.65
CA LYS A 84 9.22 9.08 -12.17
C LYS A 84 7.97 9.38 -11.35
N ILE A 85 7.80 10.64 -10.94
CA ILE A 85 6.58 11.10 -10.24
C ILE A 85 5.33 10.76 -11.06
N GLY A 86 4.32 10.22 -10.38
CA GLY A 86 3.06 9.78 -10.96
C GLY A 86 3.04 8.35 -11.49
N ASN A 87 4.20 7.71 -11.68
CA ASN A 87 4.24 6.31 -12.10
C ASN A 87 3.88 5.37 -10.94
N ILE A 88 3.17 4.29 -11.26
CA ILE A 88 2.91 3.16 -10.39
C ILE A 88 3.98 2.08 -10.53
N TYR A 89 4.33 1.46 -9.42
CA TYR A 89 5.27 0.35 -9.35
C TYR A 89 4.71 -0.79 -8.48
N TYR A 90 5.08 -2.01 -8.85
CA TYR A 90 4.86 -3.22 -8.06
C TYR A 90 6.10 -3.54 -7.25
N ILE A 91 5.93 -3.83 -5.97
CA ILE A 91 7.08 -4.09 -5.09
C ILE A 91 7.45 -5.57 -5.16
N GLU A 92 8.64 -5.87 -5.67
CA GLU A 92 9.18 -7.23 -5.70
C GLU A 92 10.08 -7.54 -4.51
N LYS A 93 10.66 -6.50 -3.91
CA LYS A 93 11.52 -6.59 -2.74
C LYS A 93 11.18 -5.49 -1.74
N LEU A 94 11.04 -5.86 -0.47
CA LEU A 94 10.74 -4.94 0.62
C LEU A 94 11.77 -5.10 1.74
N THR A 95 12.37 -4.00 2.15
CA THR A 95 13.28 -3.91 3.31
C THR A 95 12.74 -2.93 4.34
N SER A 96 13.27 -3.00 5.57
CA SER A 96 12.96 -2.04 6.63
C SER A 96 14.21 -1.62 7.38
N ASP A 97 14.29 -0.32 7.70
CA ASP A 97 15.42 0.24 8.46
C ASP A 97 15.29 0.04 9.98
N PHE A 98 14.10 -0.32 10.46
CA PHE A 98 13.81 -0.47 11.89
C PHE A 98 13.57 -1.92 12.32
N PHE A 99 13.26 -2.82 11.37
CA PHE A 99 13.32 -4.25 11.59
C PHE A 99 14.20 -4.85 10.50
N LYS A 100 15.38 -5.37 10.85
CA LYS A 100 16.40 -5.94 9.93
C LYS A 100 15.89 -7.19 9.21
N LYS A 101 14.85 -7.05 8.40
CA LYS A 101 14.11 -8.10 7.72
C LYS A 101 13.86 -7.66 6.28
N GLU A 102 13.97 -8.64 5.40
CA GLU A 102 13.78 -8.49 3.97
C GLU A 102 12.68 -9.46 3.53
N TYR A 103 11.81 -9.00 2.64
CA TYR A 103 10.80 -9.80 1.98
C TYR A 103 11.02 -9.75 0.47
N VAL A 104 11.07 -10.92 -0.16
CA VAL A 104 11.09 -11.05 -1.62
C VAL A 104 9.75 -11.67 -2.03
N PHE A 105 8.96 -10.91 -2.77
CA PHE A 105 7.64 -11.35 -3.19
C PHE A 105 7.77 -12.27 -4.41
N PRO A 106 7.07 -13.42 -4.43
CA PRO A 106 7.14 -14.34 -5.57
C PRO A 106 6.78 -13.65 -6.88
N ALA A 107 7.58 -13.95 -7.93
CA ALA A 107 7.32 -13.47 -9.27
C ALA A 107 5.91 -13.89 -9.73
N THR A 108 5.22 -12.98 -10.40
CA THR A 108 3.92 -13.25 -11.03
C THR A 108 4.03 -12.81 -12.47
N ASP A 109 3.94 -13.75 -13.41
CA ASP A 109 4.29 -13.55 -14.82
C ASP A 109 3.32 -12.61 -15.56
N ASN A 110 2.13 -12.38 -14.99
CA ASN A 110 1.06 -11.58 -15.60
C ASN A 110 0.99 -10.13 -15.08
N ILE A 111 2.00 -9.66 -14.35
CA ILE A 111 2.04 -8.26 -13.87
C ILE A 111 2.80 -7.40 -14.87
N ILE A 112 2.07 -6.52 -15.57
CA ILE A 112 2.62 -5.58 -16.56
C ILE A 112 3.18 -4.30 -15.89
N ILE A 113 2.86 -4.07 -14.61
CA ILE A 113 3.36 -2.93 -13.83
C ILE A 113 4.87 -3.11 -13.58
N PRO A 114 5.71 -2.07 -13.80
CA PRO A 114 7.14 -2.14 -13.52
C PRO A 114 7.44 -2.54 -12.08
N LYS A 115 8.42 -3.41 -11.90
CA LYS A 115 8.85 -3.90 -10.59
C LYS A 115 9.99 -3.05 -10.05
N ILE A 116 10.02 -2.86 -8.74
CA ILE A 116 11.07 -2.13 -8.04
C ILE A 116 11.15 -2.56 -6.57
N GLY A 117 12.28 -2.29 -5.90
CA GLY A 117 12.37 -2.40 -4.45
C GLY A 117 11.77 -1.22 -3.69
N LEU A 118 11.42 -1.48 -2.44
CA LEU A 118 10.90 -0.51 -1.48
C LEU A 118 11.61 -0.66 -0.13
N THR A 119 12.00 0.45 0.47
CA THR A 119 12.48 0.49 1.86
C THR A 119 11.48 1.23 2.73
N THR A 120 11.01 0.62 3.81
CA THR A 120 10.15 1.29 4.79
C THR A 120 11.01 1.92 5.89
N VAL A 121 10.81 3.21 6.13
CA VAL A 121 11.51 4.00 7.14
C VAL A 121 10.57 4.38 8.29
N GLU A 122 11.12 4.67 9.48
CA GLU A 122 10.28 5.02 10.64
C GLU A 122 9.86 6.50 10.65
N LYS A 123 10.66 7.37 10.04
CA LYS A 123 10.45 8.82 9.98
C LYS A 123 10.62 9.31 8.55
N ASN A 124 10.00 10.45 8.25
CA ASN A 124 10.19 11.14 6.97
C ASN A 124 11.69 11.32 6.66
N ILE A 125 12.02 11.15 5.38
CA ILE A 125 13.37 11.40 4.86
C ILE A 125 13.60 12.91 4.78
N ASN A 126 14.73 13.38 5.30
CA ASN A 126 15.19 14.75 5.08
C ASN A 126 15.92 14.85 3.74
N LYS A 127 15.94 16.04 3.13
CA LYS A 127 16.57 16.27 1.81
C LYS A 127 18.02 15.76 1.71
N ASN A 128 18.78 15.76 2.82
CA ASN A 128 20.17 15.30 2.83
C ASN A 128 20.32 13.77 2.77
N ASP A 129 19.25 13.04 3.11
CA ASP A 129 19.23 11.58 3.20
C ASP A 129 18.69 10.93 1.91
N ASN A 130 18.21 11.72 0.94
CA ASN A 130 17.61 11.20 -0.30
C ASN A 130 18.63 10.49 -1.22
N ILE A 131 19.94 10.70 -1.02
CA ILE A 131 21.01 10.04 -1.78
C ILE A 131 21.20 8.59 -1.28
N ILE A 132 20.70 8.26 -0.08
CA ILE A 132 20.88 6.95 0.55
C ILE A 132 20.00 5.90 -0.14
N TYR A 133 18.77 6.26 -0.49
CA TYR A 133 17.78 5.33 -1.02
C TYR A 133 17.72 5.40 -2.55
N LYS A 134 18.00 4.26 -3.20
CA LYS A 134 18.13 4.18 -4.67
C LYS A 134 16.83 3.89 -5.40
N GLU A 135 15.78 3.52 -4.68
CA GLU A 135 14.49 3.06 -5.24
C GLU A 135 13.33 3.80 -4.54
N LEU A 136 12.31 3.09 -4.05
CA LEU A 136 11.18 3.68 -3.34
C LEU A 136 11.37 3.67 -1.83
N VAL A 137 10.74 4.65 -1.17
CA VAL A 137 10.60 4.72 0.28
C VAL A 137 9.17 5.04 0.71
N ASP A 138 8.68 4.32 1.71
CA ASP A 138 7.42 4.59 2.40
C ASP A 138 7.56 4.44 3.93
N MET A 139 6.45 4.48 4.66
CA MET A 139 6.45 4.41 6.13
C MET A 139 5.63 3.24 6.71
N GLU A 140 4.91 2.48 5.89
CA GLU A 140 3.94 1.49 6.36
C GLU A 140 4.13 0.07 5.79
N ALA A 141 4.66 -0.11 4.57
CA ALA A 141 4.63 -1.40 3.89
C ALA A 141 5.23 -2.54 4.72
N ALA A 142 6.41 -2.34 5.31
CA ALA A 142 7.07 -3.38 6.11
C ALA A 142 6.23 -3.83 7.32
N VAL A 143 5.60 -2.90 8.05
CA VAL A 143 4.76 -3.27 9.20
C VAL A 143 3.42 -3.89 8.76
N ILE A 144 2.86 -3.44 7.64
CA ILE A 144 1.67 -4.07 7.05
C ILE A 144 2.00 -5.52 6.69
N THR A 145 3.11 -5.76 5.99
CA THR A 145 3.55 -7.10 5.60
C THR A 145 3.85 -7.97 6.83
N ASP A 146 4.58 -7.48 7.83
CA ASP A 146 4.92 -8.28 9.01
C ASP A 146 3.70 -8.71 9.84
N ILE A 147 2.64 -7.89 9.86
CA ILE A 147 1.37 -8.28 10.46
C ILE A 147 0.61 -9.25 9.55
N ALA A 148 0.49 -8.94 8.26
CA ALA A 148 -0.29 -9.71 7.30
C ALA A 148 0.21 -11.15 7.13
N ILE A 149 1.52 -11.40 7.19
CA ILE A 149 2.10 -12.75 7.06
C ILE A 149 1.72 -13.70 8.21
N LYS A 150 1.14 -13.18 9.31
CA LYS A 150 0.59 -14.01 10.39
C LYS A 150 -0.76 -14.63 10.01
N TYR A 151 -1.38 -14.13 8.94
CA TYR A 151 -2.71 -14.52 8.46
C TYR A 151 -2.66 -15.12 7.05
N LEU A 152 -1.74 -14.66 6.21
CA LEU A 152 -1.66 -14.97 4.79
C LEU A 152 -0.25 -15.38 4.38
N ASP A 153 -0.14 -16.27 3.40
CA ASP A 153 1.14 -16.54 2.75
C ASP A 153 1.67 -15.27 2.08
N LEU A 154 2.99 -15.10 2.03
CA LEU A 154 3.63 -13.95 1.39
C LEU A 154 3.23 -13.82 -0.10
N SER A 155 2.91 -14.94 -0.77
CA SER A 155 2.43 -14.96 -2.15
C SER A 155 1.06 -14.27 -2.35
N LYS A 156 0.26 -14.15 -1.29
CA LYS A 156 -1.05 -13.49 -1.25
C LYS A 156 -0.97 -12.01 -0.85
N ILE A 157 0.23 -11.49 -0.61
CA ILE A 157 0.45 -10.07 -0.31
C ILE A 157 1.03 -9.40 -1.54
N LYS A 158 0.40 -8.31 -1.97
CA LYS A 158 0.80 -7.48 -3.10
C LYS A 158 0.93 -6.04 -2.63
N ILE A 159 1.92 -5.32 -3.17
CA ILE A 159 2.16 -3.93 -2.77
C ILE A 159 2.32 -3.11 -4.06
N LEU A 160 1.53 -2.04 -4.13
CA LEU A 160 1.54 -1.06 -5.20
C LEU A 160 1.88 0.30 -4.62
N LYS A 161 2.87 0.96 -5.20
CA LYS A 161 3.27 2.31 -4.80
C LYS A 161 3.27 3.25 -6.00
N ILE A 162 2.71 4.43 -5.81
CA ILE A 162 2.75 5.52 -6.79
C ILE A 162 3.73 6.59 -6.31
N VAL A 163 4.65 7.01 -7.17
CA VAL A 163 5.66 7.99 -6.79
C VAL A 163 5.00 9.36 -6.60
N SER A 164 4.97 9.84 -5.35
CA SER A 164 4.47 11.18 -5.02
C SER A 164 5.51 12.25 -5.28
N ASP A 165 6.77 11.95 -4.99
CA ASP A 165 7.86 12.91 -4.96
C ASP A 165 9.23 12.23 -5.01
N HIS A 166 10.29 13.04 -5.04
CA HIS A 166 11.67 12.59 -5.10
C HIS A 166 12.41 12.67 -3.76
N MET A 167 11.70 12.33 -2.67
CA MET A 167 12.20 12.36 -1.29
C MET A 167 12.72 13.75 -0.89
N ASN A 168 12.10 14.79 -1.44
CA ASN A 168 12.54 16.18 -1.32
C ASN A 168 11.37 17.13 -1.02
N ILE A 169 10.20 16.60 -0.69
CA ILE A 169 9.04 17.39 -0.33
C ILE A 169 9.25 18.08 1.02
N MET A 170 9.00 19.38 1.02
CA MET A 170 8.97 20.21 2.22
C MET A 170 7.54 20.51 2.67
N ASP A 171 6.61 20.58 1.72
CA ASP A 171 5.21 20.90 1.99
C ASP A 171 4.28 19.87 1.33
N TRP A 172 3.74 18.99 2.17
CA TRP A 172 2.82 17.93 1.79
C TRP A 172 1.45 18.45 1.33
N SER A 173 1.08 19.70 1.67
CA SER A 173 -0.23 20.25 1.30
C SER A 173 -0.39 20.46 -0.21
N ASN A 174 0.71 20.56 -0.95
CA ASN A 174 0.71 20.70 -2.40
C ASN A 174 0.58 19.36 -3.15
N LEU A 175 0.70 18.22 -2.45
CA LEU A 175 0.51 16.92 -3.07
C LEU A 175 -0.97 16.61 -3.25
N ASN A 176 -1.39 16.49 -4.51
CA ASN A 176 -2.71 15.98 -4.82
C ASN A 176 -2.70 14.44 -4.89
N ILE A 177 -2.67 13.82 -3.71
CA ILE A 177 -2.62 12.35 -3.53
C ILE A 177 -3.82 11.68 -4.21
N ARG A 178 -5.01 12.25 -4.04
CA ARG A 178 -6.23 11.76 -4.70
C ARG A 178 -6.06 11.67 -6.22
N LYS A 179 -5.52 12.72 -6.86
CA LYS A 179 -5.27 12.73 -8.30
C LYS A 179 -4.21 11.71 -8.72
N LEU A 180 -3.16 11.50 -7.92
CA LEU A 180 -2.12 10.49 -8.19
C LEU A 180 -2.71 9.07 -8.23
N ILE A 181 -3.51 8.70 -7.22
CA ILE A 181 -4.19 7.40 -7.21
C ILE A 181 -5.22 7.31 -8.34
N GLN A 182 -6.04 8.35 -8.53
CA GLN A 182 -7.07 8.38 -9.59
C GLN A 182 -6.48 8.17 -10.99
N SER A 183 -5.31 8.78 -11.27
CA SER A 183 -4.65 8.66 -12.58
C SER A 183 -4.11 7.26 -12.85
N ASN A 184 -3.97 6.42 -11.82
CA ASN A 184 -3.47 5.05 -11.88
C ASN A 184 -4.55 4.01 -11.57
N ILE A 185 -5.82 4.40 -11.46
CA ILE A 185 -6.89 3.54 -10.96
C ILE A 185 -7.10 2.30 -11.82
N GLU A 186 -6.94 2.40 -13.14
CA GLU A 186 -7.04 1.27 -14.06
C GLU A 186 -5.91 0.26 -13.83
N SER A 187 -4.68 0.72 -13.63
CA SER A 187 -3.54 -0.15 -13.31
C SER A 187 -3.73 -0.82 -11.95
N ILE A 188 -4.17 -0.09 -10.93
CA ILE A 188 -4.52 -0.65 -9.61
C ILE A 188 -5.59 -1.72 -9.76
N SER A 189 -6.65 -1.42 -10.50
CA SER A 189 -7.79 -2.33 -10.70
C SER A 189 -7.39 -3.59 -11.45
N SER A 190 -6.56 -3.47 -12.49
CA SER A 190 -6.05 -4.61 -13.25
C SER A 190 -5.29 -5.60 -12.35
N LEU A 191 -4.50 -5.11 -11.40
CA LEU A 191 -3.79 -5.96 -10.44
C LEU A 191 -4.72 -6.57 -9.38
N ILE A 192 -5.65 -5.79 -8.82
CA ILE A 192 -6.60 -6.30 -7.81
C ILE A 192 -7.43 -7.46 -8.38
N LYS A 193 -7.84 -7.35 -9.65
CA LYS A 193 -8.64 -8.34 -10.37
C LYS A 193 -7.83 -9.51 -10.94
N LEU A 194 -6.51 -9.55 -10.75
CA LEU A 194 -5.73 -10.73 -11.15
C LEU A 194 -6.32 -11.97 -10.49
N ASN A 195 -6.59 -12.98 -11.32
CA ASN A 195 -7.18 -14.26 -10.95
C ASN A 195 -8.64 -14.19 -10.44
N GLU A 196 -9.39 -13.13 -10.77
CA GLU A 196 -10.87 -13.17 -10.86
C GLU A 196 -11.30 -13.92 -12.13
#